data_AF-A0A3N5ZPL0-F1
#
_entry.id   AF-A0A3N5ZPL0-F1
#
_cell.length_a   1.000
_cell.length_b   1.000
_cell.length_c   1.000
_cell.angle_alpha   90.00
_cell.angle_beta   90.00
_cell.angle_gamma   90.00
#
_symmetry.space_group_name_H-M   'P 1'
#
loop_
_entity.id
_entity.type
_entity.pdbx_description
1 polymer ?
#
loop_
_entity_poly.entity_id
_entity_poly.type
_entity_poly.pdbx_seq_one_letter_code
_entity_poly.pdbx_strand_id
1 'polypeptide(L)'
;MATKRSQAVSILNAEVPEGRVYRSNEGGPPYLNKFNQLTNTNHTILLASYMAGEIMTACNGFVNWYALRLGVTGIQNWFELFQALTGGPHGDAWVAASAKAPRPKPGDILKHKINHVDVALEFRGNILRRVAAGQGDGSIYSIHPRPRDAQTRAQEYDCLRRVDGTGPYNWQNLEGWLDIDLFFGDADTPADVVPDWLVGWWRVTWRGMTYFYYFDQNHEVKWTQIQPPLTAYPPLAANDTGDFTIDGFSVVTVRWRTTQTPETLRPKYASSGNEMTGTCDGDRMTAVKL
;
A
#
# COMPACT_ATOMS: atom_id res chain seq x y z
N MET A 1 20.53 4.07 -12.85
CA MET A 1 20.42 3.10 -11.73
C MET A 1 19.17 2.26 -11.96
N ALA A 2 19.14 0.99 -11.55
CA ALA A 2 17.93 0.18 -11.62
C ALA A 2 16.92 0.67 -10.56
N THR A 3 15.69 1.00 -10.97
CA THR A 3 14.62 1.38 -10.03
C THR A 3 14.21 0.18 -9.17
N LYS A 4 13.65 0.42 -7.98
CA LYS A 4 13.07 -0.67 -7.16
C LYS A 4 12.04 -1.50 -7.91
N ARG A 5 11.27 -0.85 -8.78
CA ARG A 5 10.35 -1.49 -9.71
C ARG A 5 11.02 -2.50 -10.64
N SER A 6 12.14 -2.11 -11.26
CA SER A 6 12.90 -3.00 -12.15
C SER A 6 13.55 -4.17 -11.38
N GLN A 7 14.00 -3.92 -10.14
CA GLN A 7 14.52 -4.96 -9.25
C GLN A 7 13.42 -5.96 -8.88
N ALA A 8 12.23 -5.49 -8.51
CA ALA A 8 11.07 -6.33 -8.19
C ALA A 8 10.71 -7.26 -9.35
N VAL A 9 10.58 -6.72 -10.56
CA VAL A 9 10.29 -7.50 -11.77
C VAL A 9 11.39 -8.52 -12.05
N SER A 10 12.67 -8.14 -11.88
CA SER A 10 13.80 -9.07 -12.06
C SER A 10 13.75 -10.24 -11.07
N ILE A 11 13.42 -9.99 -9.79
CA ILE A 11 13.27 -11.04 -8.77
C ILE A 11 12.16 -12.00 -9.18
N LEU A 12 10.96 -11.48 -9.49
CA LEU A 12 9.80 -12.30 -9.84
C LEU A 12 10.01 -13.10 -11.14
N ASN A 13 10.69 -12.52 -12.14
CA ASN A 13 11.01 -13.20 -13.39
C ASN A 13 12.03 -14.32 -13.24
N ALA A 14 13.06 -14.12 -12.42
CA ALA A 14 14.08 -15.14 -12.18
C ALA A 14 13.53 -16.30 -11.34
N GLU A 15 12.73 -15.99 -10.33
CA GLU A 15 12.36 -16.96 -9.29
C GLU A 15 11.03 -17.68 -9.59
N VAL A 16 10.09 -16.98 -10.23
CA VAL A 16 8.78 -17.53 -10.62
C VAL A 16 8.50 -17.20 -12.11
N PRO A 17 9.19 -17.88 -13.04
CA PRO A 17 9.02 -17.62 -14.47
C PRO A 17 7.62 -18.02 -14.97
N GLU A 18 7.25 -17.52 -16.15
CA GLU A 18 5.97 -17.83 -16.78
C GLU A 18 5.81 -19.34 -17.07
N GLY A 19 4.61 -19.86 -16.83
CA GLY A 19 4.29 -21.29 -16.99
C GLY A 19 4.80 -22.20 -15.86
N ARG A 20 5.62 -21.69 -14.93
CA ARG A 20 6.12 -22.48 -13.81
C ARG A 20 5.12 -22.49 -12.65
N VAL A 21 4.90 -23.69 -12.11
CA VAL A 21 4.17 -23.93 -10.87
C VAL A 21 5.09 -24.70 -9.95
N TYR A 22 5.29 -24.20 -8.73
CA TYR A 22 5.96 -24.94 -7.66
C TYR A 22 4.92 -25.44 -6.69
N ARG A 23 4.93 -26.74 -6.38
CA ARG A 23 3.99 -27.34 -5.41
C ARG A 23 4.70 -27.70 -4.13
N SER A 24 4.01 -27.59 -3.00
CA SER A 24 4.62 -27.91 -1.71
C SER A 24 5.02 -29.39 -1.62
N ASN A 25 4.25 -30.31 -2.22
CA ASN A 25 4.51 -31.75 -2.20
C ASN A 25 5.50 -32.25 -3.28
N GLU A 26 6.13 -31.37 -4.04
CA GLU A 26 7.14 -31.77 -5.04
C GLU A 26 8.43 -32.31 -4.37
N GLY A 27 9.06 -33.30 -5.00
CA GLY A 27 10.38 -33.82 -4.61
C GLY A 27 10.38 -34.85 -3.47
N GLY A 28 9.24 -35.12 -2.85
CA GLY A 28 9.12 -36.07 -1.73
C GLY A 28 9.77 -35.57 -0.43
N PRO A 29 9.57 -36.26 0.71
CA PRO A 29 10.16 -35.88 1.99
C PRO A 29 11.70 -35.78 1.90
N PRO A 30 12.34 -34.76 2.51
CA PRO A 30 11.80 -33.77 3.44
C PRO A 30 11.12 -32.54 2.80
N TYR A 31 10.77 -32.58 1.51
CA TYR A 31 10.12 -31.50 0.75
C TYR A 31 10.95 -30.20 0.66
N LEU A 32 12.28 -30.34 0.58
CA LEU A 32 13.21 -29.25 0.33
C LEU A 32 13.21 -28.89 -1.16
N ASN A 33 12.16 -28.18 -1.57
CA ASN A 33 11.95 -27.77 -2.95
C ASN A 33 11.91 -26.24 -3.08
N LYS A 34 11.77 -25.77 -4.32
CA LYS A 34 11.73 -24.34 -4.61
C LYS A 34 10.54 -23.64 -3.93
N PHE A 35 9.40 -24.33 -3.78
CA PHE A 35 8.27 -23.81 -3.01
C PHE A 35 8.70 -23.52 -1.57
N ASN A 36 9.38 -24.46 -0.90
CA ASN A 36 9.85 -24.26 0.47
C ASN A 36 10.83 -23.10 0.58
N GLN A 37 11.78 -22.98 -0.35
CA GLN A 37 12.75 -21.88 -0.38
C GLN A 37 12.05 -20.51 -0.47
N LEU A 38 11.05 -20.39 -1.36
CA LEU A 38 10.41 -19.11 -1.67
C LEU A 38 9.29 -18.73 -0.71
N THR A 39 8.79 -19.67 0.09
CA THR A 39 7.66 -19.43 1.01
C THR A 39 8.04 -19.54 2.48
N ASN A 40 9.25 -20.03 2.78
CA ASN A 40 9.66 -20.40 4.14
C ASN A 40 8.66 -21.32 4.87
N THR A 41 7.91 -22.12 4.10
CA THR A 41 6.91 -23.08 4.57
C THR A 41 7.14 -24.42 3.88
N ASN A 42 7.06 -25.55 4.59
CA ASN A 42 7.21 -26.88 3.96
C ASN A 42 5.89 -27.64 3.93
N HIS A 43 5.83 -28.67 3.09
CA HIS A 43 4.60 -29.46 2.94
C HIS A 43 4.24 -30.25 4.19
N THR A 44 5.21 -30.69 4.99
CA THR A 44 4.93 -31.39 6.25
C THR A 44 4.09 -30.55 7.21
N ILE A 45 4.42 -29.26 7.36
CA ILE A 45 3.67 -28.32 8.21
C ILE A 45 2.27 -28.07 7.63
N LEU A 46 2.19 -27.82 6.32
CA LEU A 46 0.92 -27.60 5.63
C LEU A 46 -0.01 -28.81 5.77
N LEU A 47 0.52 -30.01 5.51
CA LEU A 47 -0.21 -31.26 5.62
C LEU A 47 -0.71 -31.51 7.05
N ALA A 48 0.11 -31.23 8.07
CA ALA A 48 -0.34 -31.34 9.46
C ALA A 48 -1.55 -30.44 9.75
N SER A 49 -1.50 -29.18 9.28
CA SER A 49 -2.62 -28.24 9.38
C SER A 49 -3.86 -28.74 8.62
N TYR A 50 -3.69 -29.24 7.39
CA TYR A 50 -4.78 -29.80 6.59
C TYR A 50 -5.44 -31.00 7.28
N MET A 51 -4.65 -31.93 7.81
CA MET A 51 -5.14 -33.09 8.54
C MET A 51 -5.88 -32.70 9.84
N ALA A 52 -5.50 -31.59 10.48
CA ALA A 52 -6.22 -30.99 11.59
C ALA A 52 -7.53 -30.27 11.18
N GLY A 53 -7.77 -30.10 9.87
CA GLY A 53 -8.95 -29.40 9.32
C GLY A 53 -8.78 -27.89 9.17
N GLU A 54 -7.56 -27.39 9.38
CA GLU A 54 -7.22 -25.98 9.25
C GLU A 54 -6.85 -25.58 7.82
N ILE A 55 -6.83 -24.28 7.55
CA ILE A 55 -6.67 -23.70 6.21
C ILE A 55 -5.36 -22.96 5.95
N MET A 56 -4.26 -23.42 6.56
CA MET A 56 -2.95 -22.77 6.41
C MET A 56 -2.51 -22.70 4.94
N THR A 57 -2.01 -21.53 4.52
CA THR A 57 -1.44 -21.33 3.18
C THR A 57 -0.14 -20.54 3.27
N ALA A 58 0.66 -20.61 2.21
CA ALA A 58 1.99 -20.03 2.15
C ALA A 58 2.05 -18.59 1.62
N CYS A 59 0.90 -17.94 1.38
CA CYS A 59 0.83 -16.57 0.83
C CYS A 59 1.67 -15.57 1.64
N ASN A 60 1.49 -15.54 2.96
CA ASN A 60 2.23 -14.65 3.87
C ASN A 60 3.74 -14.93 3.85
N GLY A 61 4.13 -16.20 3.79
CA GLY A 61 5.53 -16.61 3.74
C GLY A 61 6.22 -16.22 2.42
N PHE A 62 5.52 -16.35 1.29
CA PHE A 62 6.01 -15.89 -0.01
C PHE A 62 6.21 -14.38 -0.05
N VAL A 63 5.19 -13.61 0.37
CA VAL A 63 5.29 -12.14 0.39
C VAL A 63 6.43 -11.71 1.31
N ASN A 64 6.60 -12.34 2.47
CA ASN A 64 7.73 -12.06 3.36
C ASN A 64 9.09 -12.31 2.70
N TRP A 65 9.27 -13.47 2.04
CA TRP A 65 10.49 -13.77 1.31
C TRP A 65 10.78 -12.72 0.21
N TYR A 66 9.77 -12.36 -0.57
CA TYR A 66 9.88 -11.36 -1.63
C TYR A 66 10.23 -9.98 -1.09
N ALA A 67 9.51 -9.54 -0.06
CA ALA A 67 9.69 -8.25 0.61
C ALA A 67 11.12 -8.10 1.15
N LEU A 68 11.64 -9.11 1.86
CA LEU A 68 13.01 -9.11 2.37
C LEU A 68 14.04 -9.05 1.24
N ARG A 69 13.79 -9.73 0.12
CA ARG A 69 14.67 -9.69 -1.05
C ARG A 69 14.70 -8.32 -1.73
N LEU A 70 13.59 -7.58 -1.66
CA LEU A 70 13.48 -6.21 -2.17
C LEU A 70 14.03 -5.15 -1.18
N GLY A 71 14.15 -5.52 0.09
CA GLY A 71 14.60 -4.66 1.19
C GLY A 71 13.47 -3.99 1.96
N VAL A 72 12.23 -4.47 1.85
CA VAL A 72 11.10 -4.01 2.66
C VAL A 72 11.23 -4.61 4.06
N THR A 73 11.30 -3.77 5.08
CA THR A 73 11.50 -4.17 6.48
C THR A 73 10.44 -3.56 7.39
N GLY A 74 10.30 -4.10 8.61
CA GLY A 74 9.38 -3.55 9.62
C GLY A 74 7.93 -4.07 9.56
N ILE A 75 7.63 -4.98 8.63
CA ILE A 75 6.32 -5.63 8.50
C ILE A 75 6.47 -7.10 8.88
N GLN A 76 5.79 -7.53 9.95
CA GLN A 76 5.84 -8.91 10.45
C GLN A 76 4.65 -9.76 10.01
N ASN A 77 3.50 -9.12 9.81
CA ASN A 77 2.26 -9.77 9.38
C ASN A 77 1.68 -9.03 8.17
N TRP A 78 1.70 -9.67 7.00
CA TRP A 78 1.22 -9.07 5.75
C TRP A 78 -0.31 -9.01 5.69
N PHE A 79 -1.02 -9.76 6.53
CA PHE A 79 -2.46 -9.61 6.69
C PHE A 79 -2.86 -8.33 7.45
N GLU A 80 -1.92 -7.70 8.14
CA GLU A 80 -2.09 -6.43 8.86
C GLU A 80 -1.35 -5.29 8.14
N LEU A 81 -1.18 -5.41 6.80
CA LEU A 81 -0.37 -4.50 6.00
C LEU A 81 -0.73 -3.02 6.19
N PHE A 82 -2.03 -2.71 6.28
CA PHE A 82 -2.50 -1.35 6.55
C PHE A 82 -1.98 -0.83 7.89
N GLN A 83 -2.18 -1.58 8.97
CA GLN A 83 -1.75 -1.20 10.32
C GLN A 83 -0.22 -1.11 10.40
N ALA A 84 0.50 -2.05 9.79
CA ALA A 84 1.96 -2.08 9.79
C ALA A 84 2.57 -0.85 9.10
N LEU A 85 2.00 -0.42 7.97
CA LEU A 85 2.47 0.78 7.27
C LEU A 85 2.05 2.07 7.99
N THR A 86 0.76 2.20 8.32
CA THR A 86 0.21 3.44 8.90
C THR A 86 0.60 3.69 10.35
N GLY A 87 1.00 2.65 11.09
CA GLY A 87 1.60 2.78 12.42
C GLY A 87 3.09 3.15 12.41
N GLY A 88 3.73 3.18 11.24
CA GLY A 88 5.15 3.41 11.06
C GLY A 88 5.49 4.64 10.20
N PRO A 89 6.78 4.83 9.86
CA PRO A 89 7.23 5.97 9.05
C PRO A 89 6.82 5.90 7.57
N HIS A 90 6.30 4.77 7.10
CA HIS A 90 5.93 4.51 5.70
C HIS A 90 4.41 4.48 5.49
N GLY A 91 3.64 5.22 6.29
CA GLY A 91 2.18 5.24 6.18
C GLY A 91 1.66 5.76 4.83
N ASP A 92 2.48 6.57 4.14
CA ASP A 92 2.24 7.10 2.80
C ASP A 92 2.39 6.05 1.69
N ALA A 93 3.11 4.96 1.94
CA ALA A 93 3.24 3.86 1.00
C ALA A 93 1.99 2.97 0.91
N TRP A 94 1.01 3.16 1.80
CA TRP A 94 -0.27 2.48 1.71
C TRP A 94 -1.21 3.18 0.73
N VAL A 95 -1.64 2.45 -0.30
CA VAL A 95 -2.66 2.90 -1.23
C VAL A 95 -3.96 2.12 -0.98
N ALA A 96 -4.98 2.82 -0.49
CA ALA A 96 -6.30 2.23 -0.28
C ALA A 96 -7.00 1.93 -1.62
N ALA A 97 -7.57 0.74 -1.75
CA ALA A 97 -8.28 0.36 -2.96
C ALA A 97 -9.60 1.16 -3.09
N SER A 98 -9.76 1.89 -4.19
CA SER A 98 -10.98 2.63 -4.51
C SER A 98 -11.14 2.78 -6.02
N ALA A 99 -12.33 3.23 -6.45
CA ALA A 99 -12.58 3.53 -7.87
C ALA A 99 -11.69 4.66 -8.43
N LYS A 100 -11.12 5.50 -7.56
CA LYS A 100 -10.23 6.61 -7.93
C LYS A 100 -8.75 6.29 -7.71
N ALA A 101 -8.44 5.20 -7.03
CA ALA A 101 -7.06 4.83 -6.76
C ALA A 101 -6.35 4.44 -8.07
N PRO A 102 -5.05 4.71 -8.21
CA PRO A 102 -4.28 4.18 -9.32
C PRO A 102 -4.34 2.65 -9.32
N ARG A 103 -4.05 2.02 -10.45
CA ARG A 103 -3.89 0.57 -10.48
C ARG A 103 -2.59 0.17 -9.77
N PRO A 104 -2.55 -0.97 -9.06
CA PRO A 104 -1.28 -1.49 -8.54
C PRO A 104 -0.26 -1.67 -9.66
N LYS A 105 0.99 -1.38 -9.35
CA LYS A 105 2.12 -1.47 -10.28
C LYS A 105 2.89 -2.79 -10.07
N PRO A 106 3.71 -3.23 -11.04
CA PRO A 106 4.55 -4.41 -10.87
C PRO A 106 5.36 -4.37 -9.57
N GLY A 107 5.35 -5.43 -8.77
CA GLY A 107 6.07 -5.49 -7.51
C GLY A 107 5.37 -4.93 -6.28
N ASP A 108 4.22 -4.25 -6.43
CA ASP A 108 3.40 -3.85 -5.28
C ASP A 108 2.87 -5.07 -4.53
N ILE A 109 2.80 -4.97 -3.20
CA ILE A 109 2.31 -6.04 -2.34
C ILE A 109 0.83 -5.78 -2.05
N LEU A 110 -0.03 -6.68 -2.52
CA LEU A 110 -1.47 -6.54 -2.46
C LEU A 110 -2.05 -7.18 -1.20
N LYS A 111 -2.97 -6.48 -0.55
CA LYS A 111 -3.82 -7.03 0.51
C LYS A 111 -5.25 -7.19 -0.02
N HIS A 112 -5.71 -8.43 -0.07
CA HIS A 112 -7.07 -8.78 -0.49
C HIS A 112 -8.04 -8.64 0.68
N LYS A 113 -9.34 -8.48 0.39
CA LYS A 113 -10.39 -8.52 1.43
C LYS A 113 -10.62 -9.91 2.00
N ILE A 114 -10.37 -10.94 1.18
CA ILE A 114 -10.20 -12.29 1.69
C ILE A 114 -8.83 -12.39 2.37
N ASN A 115 -8.64 -13.36 3.26
CA ASN A 115 -7.37 -13.54 3.97
C ASN A 115 -6.26 -14.04 3.03
N HIS A 116 -5.74 -13.14 2.19
CA HIS A 116 -4.75 -13.42 1.15
C HIS A 116 -3.89 -12.19 0.85
N VAL A 117 -2.63 -12.45 0.51
CA VAL A 117 -1.66 -11.46 0.07
C VAL A 117 -0.83 -12.02 -1.07
N ASP A 118 -0.47 -11.17 -2.02
CA ASP A 118 0.38 -11.54 -3.14
C ASP A 118 1.04 -10.32 -3.77
N VAL A 119 1.76 -10.53 -4.87
CA VAL A 119 2.56 -9.47 -5.50
C VAL A 119 2.02 -9.19 -6.90
N ALA A 120 1.71 -7.93 -7.21
CA ALA A 120 1.31 -7.52 -8.55
C ALA A 120 2.45 -7.76 -9.54
N LEU A 121 2.15 -8.24 -10.74
CA LEU A 121 3.14 -8.47 -11.79
C LEU A 121 2.96 -7.50 -12.95
N GLU A 122 1.76 -7.43 -13.50
CA GLU A 122 1.42 -6.58 -14.66
C GLU A 122 -0.10 -6.55 -14.88
N PHE A 123 -0.54 -5.68 -15.79
CA PHE A 123 -1.89 -5.72 -16.36
C PHE A 123 -1.84 -6.21 -17.81
N ARG A 124 -2.61 -7.26 -18.12
CA ARG A 124 -2.88 -7.70 -19.48
C ARG A 124 -4.25 -7.17 -19.90
N GLY A 125 -4.25 -5.97 -20.50
CA GLY A 125 -5.47 -5.20 -20.69
C GLY A 125 -6.08 -4.80 -19.34
N ASN A 126 -7.27 -5.33 -19.03
CA ASN A 126 -7.92 -5.10 -17.74
C ASN A 126 -7.74 -6.26 -16.75
N ILE A 127 -6.97 -7.30 -17.09
CA ILE A 127 -6.74 -8.42 -16.17
C ILE A 127 -5.46 -8.16 -15.38
N LEU A 128 -5.57 -8.11 -14.06
CA LEU A 128 -4.43 -8.03 -13.16
C LEU A 128 -3.76 -9.41 -13.07
N ARG A 129 -2.47 -9.45 -13.38
CA ARG A 129 -1.61 -10.61 -13.21
C ARG A 129 -0.76 -10.46 -11.96
N ARG A 130 -0.63 -11.54 -11.19
CA ARG A 130 0.01 -11.57 -9.87
C ARG A 130 0.96 -12.76 -9.76
N VAL A 131 1.87 -12.72 -8.80
CA VAL A 131 2.59 -13.90 -8.31
C VAL A 131 2.05 -14.21 -6.93
N ALA A 132 1.42 -15.37 -6.79
CA ALA A 132 0.72 -15.77 -5.57
C ALA A 132 1.19 -17.15 -5.12
N ALA A 133 1.45 -17.27 -3.81
CA ALA A 133 1.47 -18.55 -3.12
C ALA A 133 0.14 -18.75 -2.41
N GLY A 134 -0.27 -20.00 -2.22
CA GLY A 134 -1.58 -20.33 -1.64
C GLY A 134 -2.45 -21.10 -2.63
N GLN A 135 -3.23 -22.05 -2.12
CA GLN A 135 -4.33 -22.69 -2.86
C GLN A 135 -5.50 -21.72 -3.16
N GLY A 136 -5.40 -20.44 -2.77
CA GLY A 136 -6.44 -19.44 -2.90
C GLY A 136 -6.03 -18.33 -3.85
N ASP A 137 -5.94 -18.62 -5.15
CA ASP A 137 -5.78 -17.55 -6.14
C ASP A 137 -7.13 -16.88 -6.51
N GLY A 138 -8.23 -17.37 -5.91
CA GLY A 138 -9.59 -16.89 -6.11
C GLY A 138 -10.23 -17.40 -7.40
N SER A 139 -9.55 -18.27 -8.16
CA SER A 139 -10.10 -18.87 -9.37
C SER A 139 -10.83 -20.17 -9.08
N ILE A 140 -11.77 -20.52 -9.96
CA ILE A 140 -12.51 -21.79 -9.93
C ILE A 140 -11.57 -23.02 -9.98
N TYR A 141 -10.30 -22.82 -10.36
CA TYR A 141 -9.29 -23.86 -10.50
C TYR A 141 -8.38 -24.00 -9.27
N SER A 142 -8.34 -23.01 -8.37
CA SER A 142 -7.58 -23.11 -7.11
C SER A 142 -8.45 -23.54 -5.95
N ILE A 143 -9.76 -23.28 -6.02
CA ILE A 143 -10.73 -23.80 -5.07
C ILE A 143 -11.02 -25.25 -5.45
N HIS A 144 -10.08 -26.16 -5.20
CA HIS A 144 -10.52 -27.52 -4.95
C HIS A 144 -11.44 -27.43 -3.72
N PRO A 145 -12.74 -27.74 -3.81
CA PRO A 145 -13.58 -27.79 -2.63
C PRO A 145 -12.89 -28.72 -1.64
N ARG A 146 -12.54 -28.19 -0.47
CA ARG A 146 -11.67 -28.91 0.46
C ARG A 146 -12.25 -30.28 0.74
N PRO A 147 -11.47 -31.34 0.53
CA PRO A 147 -11.96 -32.67 0.78
C PRO A 147 -12.29 -32.82 2.26
N ARG A 148 -13.46 -33.39 2.56
CA ARG A 148 -13.96 -33.48 3.94
C ARG A 148 -13.38 -34.68 4.69
N ASP A 149 -12.94 -35.71 3.96
CA ASP A 149 -12.39 -36.92 4.54
C ASP A 149 -10.86 -36.82 4.72
N ALA A 150 -10.31 -37.67 5.59
CA ALA A 150 -8.88 -37.65 5.91
C ALA A 150 -8.00 -38.18 4.76
N GLN A 151 -8.54 -39.06 3.90
CA GLN A 151 -7.77 -39.73 2.85
C GLN A 151 -7.44 -38.76 1.72
N THR A 152 -8.39 -37.91 1.37
CA THR A 152 -8.24 -36.88 0.34
C THR A 152 -7.46 -35.66 0.84
N ARG A 153 -7.56 -35.30 2.13
CA ARG A 153 -6.68 -34.28 2.75
C ARG A 153 -5.20 -34.66 2.73
N ALA A 154 -4.89 -35.94 2.79
CA ALA A 154 -3.51 -36.44 2.67
C ALA A 154 -2.87 -36.17 1.29
N GLN A 155 -3.67 -35.76 0.30
CA GLN A 155 -3.21 -35.47 -1.06
C GLN A 155 -3.20 -33.96 -1.37
N GLU A 156 -3.64 -33.11 -0.44
CA GLU A 156 -3.63 -31.66 -0.64
C GLU A 156 -2.20 -31.12 -0.75
N TYR A 157 -2.03 -30.04 -1.52
CA TYR A 157 -0.75 -29.35 -1.64
C TYR A 157 -0.98 -27.88 -1.93
N ASP A 158 -0.05 -27.05 -1.49
CA ASP A 158 -0.04 -25.63 -1.80
C ASP A 158 0.80 -25.36 -3.04
N CYS A 159 0.57 -24.24 -3.72
CA CYS A 159 1.33 -23.87 -4.91
C CYS A 159 1.74 -22.40 -4.92
N LEU A 160 2.85 -22.13 -5.62
CA LEU A 160 3.36 -20.79 -5.94
C LEU A 160 3.51 -20.69 -7.45
N ARG A 161 2.85 -19.69 -8.05
CA ARG A 161 2.86 -19.46 -9.51
C ARG A 161 2.45 -18.05 -9.88
N ARG A 162 2.55 -17.75 -11.18
CA ARG A 162 1.84 -16.61 -11.77
C ARG A 162 0.36 -16.94 -11.91
N VAL A 163 -0.48 -15.96 -11.60
CA VAL A 163 -1.93 -16.07 -11.65
C VAL A 163 -2.51 -14.88 -12.41
N ASP A 164 -3.40 -15.17 -13.35
CA ASP A 164 -4.24 -14.17 -13.99
C ASP A 164 -5.57 -14.07 -13.21
N GLY A 165 -6.07 -12.84 -13.02
CA GLY A 165 -7.42 -12.65 -12.50
C GLY A 165 -8.47 -13.35 -13.36
N THR A 166 -9.53 -13.85 -12.75
CA THR A 166 -10.63 -14.56 -13.45
C THR A 166 -11.51 -13.66 -14.32
N GLY A 167 -11.29 -12.35 -14.27
CA GLY A 167 -12.02 -11.36 -15.04
C GLY A 167 -11.34 -9.99 -14.98
N PRO A 168 -12.03 -8.93 -15.46
CA PRO A 168 -11.55 -7.56 -15.35
C PRO A 168 -11.23 -7.22 -13.89
N TYR A 169 -10.17 -6.43 -13.71
CA TYR A 169 -9.72 -5.96 -12.41
C TYR A 169 -10.85 -5.24 -11.69
N ASN A 170 -11.16 -5.73 -10.49
CA ASN A 170 -12.11 -5.15 -9.57
C ASN A 170 -11.38 -4.74 -8.30
N TRP A 171 -11.17 -3.42 -8.11
CA TRP A 171 -10.56 -2.85 -6.92
C TRP A 171 -11.30 -3.24 -5.64
N GLN A 172 -12.60 -3.57 -5.72
CA GLN A 172 -13.39 -3.99 -4.55
C GLN A 172 -12.93 -5.31 -3.95
N ASN A 173 -12.11 -6.10 -4.64
CA ASN A 173 -11.53 -7.33 -4.11
C ASN A 173 -10.31 -7.08 -3.22
N LEU A 174 -9.75 -5.87 -3.27
CA LEU A 174 -8.60 -5.44 -2.47
C LEU A 174 -9.05 -4.56 -1.29
N GLU A 175 -8.29 -4.61 -0.21
CA GLU A 175 -8.30 -3.57 0.82
C GLU A 175 -7.38 -2.42 0.41
N GLY A 176 -6.23 -2.76 -0.17
CA GLY A 176 -5.21 -1.82 -0.64
C GLY A 176 -3.91 -2.54 -0.94
N TRP A 177 -2.83 -1.78 -1.12
CA TRP A 177 -1.50 -2.33 -1.37
C TRP A 177 -0.40 -1.43 -0.83
N LEU A 178 0.78 -2.02 -0.64
CA LEU A 178 2.03 -1.30 -0.47
C LEU A 178 2.54 -0.90 -1.86
N ASP A 179 2.63 0.41 -2.12
CA ASP A 179 3.35 0.93 -3.29
C ASP A 179 4.86 0.96 -2.97
N ILE A 180 5.63 0.13 -3.67
CA ILE A 180 7.07 0.00 -3.38
C ILE A 180 7.86 1.26 -3.74
N ASP A 181 7.41 2.07 -4.70
CA ASP A 181 8.12 3.31 -5.04
C ASP A 181 7.95 4.32 -3.91
N LEU A 182 6.74 4.43 -3.34
CA LEU A 182 6.47 5.26 -2.16
C LEU A 182 7.23 4.74 -0.93
N PHE A 183 7.29 3.41 -0.73
CA PHE A 183 8.00 2.81 0.40
C PHE A 183 9.50 3.15 0.40
N PHE A 184 10.14 3.15 -0.77
CA PHE A 184 11.57 3.40 -0.91
C PHE A 184 11.93 4.88 -1.21
N GLY A 185 10.94 5.75 -1.39
CA GLY A 185 11.18 7.14 -1.82
C GLY A 185 11.64 7.25 -3.28
N ASP A 186 11.41 6.20 -4.08
CA ASP A 186 11.74 6.11 -5.52
C ASP A 186 10.56 6.57 -6.40
N ALA A 187 9.46 7.03 -5.80
CA ALA A 187 8.37 7.59 -6.55
C ALA A 187 8.86 8.88 -7.23
N ASP A 188 9.00 8.82 -8.56
CA ASP A 188 8.78 9.97 -9.43
C ASP A 188 7.34 10.44 -9.20
N THR A 189 7.12 11.06 -8.04
CA THR A 189 5.94 11.82 -7.72
C THR A 189 6.00 12.98 -8.70
N PRO A 190 4.99 13.23 -9.54
CA PRO A 190 4.93 14.51 -10.22
C PRO A 190 4.89 15.55 -9.10
N ALA A 191 6.01 16.22 -8.85
CA ALA A 191 6.19 17.18 -7.76
C ALA A 191 5.21 18.38 -7.86
N ASP A 192 4.47 18.45 -8.97
CA ASP A 192 3.62 19.57 -9.37
C ASP A 192 2.10 19.30 -9.29
N VAL A 193 1.64 18.11 -8.84
CA VAL A 193 0.18 17.87 -8.70
C VAL A 193 -0.23 18.03 -7.24
N VAL A 194 -0.89 19.16 -6.94
CA VAL A 194 -1.52 19.40 -5.64
C VAL A 194 -2.71 18.45 -5.43
N PRO A 195 -2.73 17.61 -4.37
CA PRO A 195 -3.83 16.70 -4.11
C PRO A 195 -5.14 17.44 -3.84
N ASP A 196 -6.25 16.94 -4.37
CA ASP A 196 -7.61 17.49 -4.13
C ASP A 196 -7.95 17.64 -2.65
N TRP A 197 -7.43 16.73 -1.82
CA TRP A 197 -7.65 16.76 -0.38
C TRP A 197 -7.03 18.00 0.25
N LEU A 198 -5.96 18.57 -0.29
CA LEU A 198 -5.26 19.74 0.27
C LEU A 198 -5.92 21.05 -0.15
N VAL A 199 -6.36 21.17 -1.41
CA VAL A 199 -6.86 22.42 -2.00
C VAL A 199 -8.07 22.98 -1.23
N GLY A 200 -8.07 24.28 -0.95
CA GLY A 200 -9.16 25.00 -0.30
C GLY A 200 -8.85 25.43 1.14
N TRP A 201 -9.91 25.70 1.89
CA TRP A 201 -9.82 26.28 3.23
C TRP A 201 -9.64 25.25 4.35
N TRP A 202 -8.75 25.58 5.28
CA TRP A 202 -8.47 24.81 6.47
C TRP A 202 -8.49 25.70 7.70
N ARG A 203 -9.20 25.27 8.74
CA ARG A 203 -9.12 25.87 10.07
C ARG A 203 -8.02 25.19 10.85
N VAL A 204 -6.94 25.91 11.11
CA VAL A 204 -5.73 25.46 11.79
C VAL A 204 -5.72 25.97 13.23
N THR A 205 -5.44 25.10 14.19
CA THR A 205 -5.23 25.44 15.60
C THR A 205 -3.76 25.23 15.96
N TRP A 206 -3.12 26.29 16.45
CA TRP A 206 -1.72 26.30 16.87
C TRP A 206 -1.55 27.19 18.11
N ARG A 207 -0.91 26.67 19.17
CA ARG A 207 -0.71 27.39 20.45
C ARG A 207 -1.99 28.03 21.02
N GLY A 208 -3.13 27.35 20.88
CA GLY A 208 -4.44 27.83 21.34
C GLY A 208 -5.08 28.91 20.45
N MET A 209 -4.38 29.37 19.41
CA MET A 209 -4.89 30.34 18.43
C MET A 209 -5.44 29.62 17.21
N THR A 210 -6.41 30.26 16.55
CA THR A 210 -7.02 29.75 15.31
C THR A 210 -6.59 30.60 14.12
N TYR A 211 -6.22 29.92 13.05
CA TYR A 211 -5.83 30.49 11.77
C TYR A 211 -6.63 29.81 10.66
N PHE A 212 -6.82 30.49 9.54
CA PHE A 212 -7.50 29.97 8.37
C PHE A 212 -6.52 29.96 7.21
N TYR A 213 -6.13 28.76 6.76
CA TYR A 213 -5.20 28.58 5.65
C TYR A 213 -5.99 28.28 4.39
N TYR A 214 -5.53 28.83 3.26
CA TYR A 214 -6.07 28.51 1.94
C TYR A 214 -4.93 27.99 1.06
N PHE A 215 -5.03 26.75 0.60
CA PHE A 215 -4.09 26.13 -0.34
C PHE A 215 -4.69 26.17 -1.74
N ASP A 216 -3.93 26.62 -2.73
CA ASP A 216 -4.35 26.58 -4.12
C ASP A 216 -3.61 25.52 -4.95
N GLN A 217 -3.98 25.39 -6.22
CA GLN A 217 -3.37 24.44 -7.15
C GLN A 217 -2.01 24.91 -7.69
N ASN A 218 -1.59 26.14 -7.41
CA ASN A 218 -0.35 26.73 -7.90
C ASN A 218 0.75 26.72 -6.83
N HIS A 219 0.65 25.85 -5.82
CA HIS A 219 1.60 25.76 -4.72
C HIS A 219 1.69 27.01 -3.84
N GLU A 220 0.68 27.89 -3.87
CA GLU A 220 0.58 29.04 -2.98
C GLU A 220 -0.36 28.74 -1.80
N VAL A 221 0.06 29.18 -0.62
CA VAL A 221 -0.75 29.12 0.60
C VAL A 221 -0.90 30.51 1.20
N LYS A 222 -2.08 30.80 1.72
CA LYS A 222 -2.42 32.08 2.36
C LYS A 222 -2.95 31.82 3.74
N TRP A 223 -2.69 32.71 4.70
CA TRP A 223 -3.38 32.64 5.98
C TRP A 223 -4.05 33.96 6.37
N THR A 224 -5.12 33.83 7.14
CA THR A 224 -5.78 34.94 7.84
C THR A 224 -6.27 34.47 9.22
N GLN A 225 -6.46 35.41 10.15
CA GLN A 225 -7.15 35.15 11.43
C GLN A 225 -8.67 35.38 11.35
N ILE A 226 -9.16 35.92 10.23
CA ILE A 226 -10.58 36.18 10.01
C ILE A 226 -11.20 34.97 9.32
N GLN A 227 -12.27 34.43 9.89
CA GLN A 227 -12.98 33.31 9.27
C GLN A 227 -13.53 33.70 7.90
N PRO A 228 -13.29 32.90 6.84
CA PRO A 228 -13.81 33.22 5.52
C PRO A 228 -15.34 33.15 5.51
N PRO A 229 -16.03 34.14 4.92
CA PRO A 229 -17.50 34.11 4.79
C PRO A 229 -17.98 33.09 3.75
N LEU A 230 -17.12 32.73 2.79
CA LEU A 230 -17.37 31.74 1.75
C LEU A 230 -16.12 30.88 1.56
N THR A 231 -16.29 29.56 1.47
CA THR A 231 -15.18 28.60 1.29
C THR A 231 -14.85 28.32 -0.17
N ALA A 232 -15.68 28.79 -1.11
CA ALA A 232 -15.49 28.56 -2.55
C ALA A 232 -14.38 29.42 -3.18
N TYR A 233 -13.92 30.48 -2.49
CA TYR A 233 -12.99 31.46 -3.05
C TYR A 233 -11.77 31.67 -2.15
N PRO A 234 -10.59 32.03 -2.71
CA PRO A 234 -9.42 32.43 -1.93
C PRO A 234 -9.70 33.68 -1.07
N PRO A 235 -8.87 33.95 -0.04
CA PRO A 235 -8.97 35.19 0.72
C PRO A 235 -8.79 36.43 -0.16
N LEU A 236 -9.69 37.41 -0.01
CA LEU A 236 -9.54 38.74 -0.61
C LEU A 236 -8.36 39.52 0.00
N ALA A 237 -8.10 39.29 1.28
CA ALA A 237 -6.95 39.83 2.00
C ALA A 237 -6.36 38.72 2.89
N ALA A 238 -5.04 38.54 2.81
CA ALA A 238 -4.29 37.60 3.63
C ALA A 238 -3.33 38.36 4.54
N ASN A 239 -3.08 37.82 5.73
CA ASN A 239 -2.07 38.34 6.64
C ASN A 239 -0.64 38.00 6.17
N ASP A 240 -0.46 36.83 5.54
CA ASP A 240 0.76 36.46 4.82
C ASP A 240 0.42 35.51 3.67
N THR A 241 1.40 35.39 2.77
CA THR A 241 1.44 34.40 1.69
C THR A 241 2.67 33.53 1.89
N GLY A 242 2.60 32.30 1.44
CA GLY A 242 3.68 31.33 1.48
C GLY A 242 3.62 30.45 0.26
N ASP A 243 4.69 29.69 0.06
CA ASP A 243 4.74 28.66 -0.96
C ASP A 243 4.81 27.31 -0.23
N PHE A 244 4.28 26.25 -0.85
CA PHE A 244 4.34 24.93 -0.27
C PHE A 244 4.87 23.89 -1.25
N THR A 245 5.59 22.92 -0.70
CA THR A 245 6.03 21.73 -1.42
C THR A 245 5.29 20.52 -0.88
N ILE A 246 5.11 19.53 -1.74
CA ILE A 246 4.50 18.26 -1.36
C ILE A 246 5.56 17.19 -1.59
N ASP A 247 5.95 16.54 -0.49
CA ASP A 247 6.79 15.37 -0.53
C ASP A 247 5.90 14.12 -0.51
N GLY A 248 5.97 13.32 -1.58
CA GLY A 248 5.02 12.24 -1.85
C GLY A 248 3.57 12.73 -2.04
N PHE A 249 2.58 12.00 -1.50
CA PHE A 249 1.15 12.35 -1.61
C PHE A 249 0.56 12.98 -0.33
N SER A 250 1.35 13.14 0.74
CA SER A 250 0.79 13.38 2.08
C SER A 250 1.56 14.36 2.95
N VAL A 251 2.83 14.67 2.65
CA VAL A 251 3.61 15.61 3.48
C VAL A 251 3.66 16.96 2.79
N VAL A 252 3.08 17.96 3.43
CA VAL A 252 3.06 19.34 2.93
C VAL A 252 4.03 20.14 3.77
N THR A 253 5.04 20.73 3.14
CA THR A 253 5.94 21.68 3.79
C THR A 253 5.60 23.08 3.32
N VAL A 254 5.08 23.89 4.23
CA VAL A 254 4.78 25.31 4.00
C VAL A 254 5.98 26.15 4.40
N ARG A 255 6.29 27.16 3.59
CA ARG A 255 7.23 28.22 3.95
C ARG A 255 6.57 29.58 3.74
N TRP A 256 6.28 30.25 4.85
CA TRP A 256 5.71 31.59 4.83
C TRP A 256 6.72 32.64 4.36
N ARG A 257 6.30 33.59 3.54
CA ARG A 257 7.21 34.61 2.98
C ARG A 257 7.76 35.53 4.06
N THR A 258 6.96 35.88 5.07
CA THR A 258 7.39 36.83 6.12
C THR A 258 8.33 36.18 7.13
N THR A 259 7.99 35.00 7.66
CA THR A 259 8.78 34.38 8.74
C THR A 259 9.86 33.43 8.23
N GLN A 260 9.70 32.88 7.02
CA GLN A 260 10.53 31.80 6.45
C GLN A 260 10.57 30.52 7.31
N THR A 261 9.76 30.44 8.37
CA THR A 261 9.65 29.27 9.23
C THR A 261 9.00 28.12 8.47
N PRO A 262 9.64 26.94 8.40
CA PRO A 262 9.03 25.77 7.78
C PRO A 262 7.98 25.16 8.71
N GLU A 263 6.79 24.92 8.17
CA GLU A 263 5.74 24.15 8.84
C GLU A 263 5.54 22.85 8.09
N THR A 264 5.34 21.74 8.81
CA THR A 264 5.05 20.44 8.20
C THR A 264 3.64 20.01 8.54
N LEU A 265 2.83 19.71 7.54
CA LEU A 265 1.45 19.24 7.68
C LEU A 265 1.30 17.88 7.01
N ARG A 266 0.42 17.03 7.57
CA ARG A 266 0.07 15.72 7.03
C ARG A 266 -1.42 15.43 7.27
N PRO A 267 -2.13 14.74 6.36
CA PRO A 267 -3.48 14.28 6.64
C PRO A 267 -3.46 13.36 7.86
N LYS A 268 -4.44 13.52 8.76
CA LYS A 268 -4.50 12.75 10.01
C LYS A 268 -4.76 11.27 9.75
N TYR A 269 -5.51 10.96 8.69
CA TYR A 269 -5.72 9.61 8.17
C TYR A 269 -5.61 9.64 6.65
N ALA A 270 -4.98 8.62 6.04
CA ALA A 270 -4.82 8.52 4.59
C ALA A 270 -6.14 8.53 3.81
N SER A 271 -7.26 8.18 4.47
CA SER A 271 -8.61 8.16 3.90
C SER A 271 -9.46 9.40 4.21
N SER A 272 -9.05 10.26 5.15
CA SER A 272 -9.82 11.44 5.56
C SER A 272 -9.20 12.70 4.97
N GLY A 273 -9.77 13.21 3.88
CA GLY A 273 -9.37 14.50 3.30
C GLY A 273 -9.78 15.74 4.12
N ASN A 274 -10.28 15.55 5.35
CA ASN A 274 -10.92 16.61 6.14
C ASN A 274 -10.15 16.97 7.42
N GLU A 275 -9.09 16.24 7.79
CA GLU A 275 -8.29 16.53 8.99
C GLU A 275 -6.80 16.44 8.67
N MET A 276 -6.01 17.38 9.20
CA MET A 276 -4.55 17.34 9.17
C MET A 276 -3.97 17.51 10.57
N THR A 277 -2.74 17.04 10.73
CA THR A 277 -1.88 17.36 11.87
C THR A 277 -0.54 17.85 11.37
N GLY A 278 0.15 18.65 12.15
CA GLY A 278 1.45 19.15 11.76
C GLY A 278 2.27 19.71 12.89
N THR A 279 3.38 20.34 12.53
CA THR A 279 4.29 21.01 13.46
C THR A 279 4.79 22.33 12.88
N CYS A 280 4.91 23.34 13.74
CA CYS A 280 5.57 24.63 13.48
C CYS A 280 6.45 24.95 14.69
N ASP A 281 7.75 25.19 14.47
CA ASP A 281 8.77 25.38 15.52
C ASP A 281 8.77 24.27 16.61
N GLY A 282 8.48 23.03 16.20
CA GLY A 282 8.39 21.88 17.11
C GLY A 282 7.07 21.76 17.87
N ASP A 283 6.20 22.77 17.82
CA ASP A 283 4.88 22.73 18.45
C ASP A 283 3.82 22.13 17.52
N ARG A 284 2.93 21.33 18.11
CA ARG A 284 1.89 20.62 17.38
C ARG A 284 0.80 21.57 16.86
N MET A 285 0.35 21.27 15.65
CA MET A 285 -0.78 21.89 14.97
C MET A 285 -1.83 20.83 14.62
N THR A 286 -3.09 21.24 14.58
CA THR A 286 -4.20 20.43 14.05
C THR A 286 -5.02 21.27 13.09
N ALA A 287 -5.51 20.69 12.00
CA ALA A 287 -6.38 21.39 11.07
C ALA A 287 -7.61 20.56 10.69
N VAL A 288 -8.71 21.25 10.43
CA VAL A 288 -9.95 20.67 9.91
C VAL A 288 -10.38 21.45 8.68
N LYS A 289 -10.79 20.74 7.62
CA LYS A 289 -11.22 21.35 6.36
C LYS A 289 -12.56 22.07 6.54
N LEU A 290 -12.73 23.22 5.87
CA LEU A 290 -13.96 24.02 5.89
C LEU A 290 -14.87 23.74 4.70
#